data_AF-A0A820CAW7-F1
#
_entry.id   AF-A0A820CAW7-F1
#
_cell.length_a   1.000
_cell.length_b   1.000
_cell.length_c   1.000
_cell.angle_alpha   90.00
_cell.angle_beta   90.00
_cell.angle_gamma   90.00
#
_symmetry.space_group_name_H-M   'P 1'
#
loop_
_entity.id
_entity.type
_entity.pdbx_description
1 polymer ?
#
loop_
_entity_poly.entity_id
_entity_poly.type
_entity_poly.pdbx_seq_one_letter_code
_entity_poly.pdbx_strand_id
1 'polypeptide(L)'
;MPHKTFVSNTIKIRPVCKSIFVNQSWIEALYLSNASQYGVWDFRTTASSQFALLSHFCSIAQDTVFHVENDVGHNDFITTYLLTNTQIQFEVNSTTESFKNSTSARIIMFLNYLRTTVRENYLVSALNTNFIIDISTDFNTWFDTKVFSVRCNFTSGDISSANRDNSASAATLNPLLNDSMTSERLRVFESMPNSTIVSGFFAACTPLEALLQSTLDCLYEIKCVQLLSDYFPALNHVCVTLF
;
A
#
# COMPACT_ATOMS: atom_id res chain seq x y z
N MET A 1 -13.18 -47.88 1.75
CA MET A 1 -11.87 -47.69 2.40
C MET A 1 -11.87 -46.32 3.06
N PRO A 2 -11.46 -46.17 4.34
CA PRO A 2 -11.49 -44.87 4.98
C PRO A 2 -10.29 -44.05 4.51
N HIS A 3 -10.55 -42.88 3.91
CA HIS A 3 -9.54 -41.93 3.48
C HIS A 3 -8.71 -41.49 4.70
N LYS A 4 -7.47 -41.99 4.81
CA LYS A 4 -6.47 -41.41 5.71
C LYS A 4 -5.88 -40.21 4.99
N THR A 5 -5.81 -39.07 5.65
CA THR A 5 -5.17 -37.86 5.12
C THR A 5 -3.65 -38.13 5.01
N PHE A 6 -3.12 -38.22 3.80
CA PHE A 6 -1.69 -38.52 3.57
C PHE A 6 -0.79 -37.28 3.57
N VAL A 7 -1.39 -36.09 3.39
CA VAL A 7 -0.69 -34.81 3.31
C VAL A 7 -1.48 -33.76 4.11
N SER A 8 -0.78 -32.95 4.91
CA SER A 8 -1.35 -31.83 5.65
C SER A 8 -0.57 -30.57 5.29
N ASN A 9 -1.22 -29.64 4.60
CA ASN A 9 -0.64 -28.34 4.25
C ASN A 9 -1.21 -27.25 5.16
N THR A 10 -0.34 -26.42 5.73
CA THR A 10 -0.75 -25.26 6.53
C THR A 10 -0.29 -23.98 5.86
N ILE A 11 -1.25 -23.13 5.48
CA ILE A 11 -0.97 -21.85 4.83
C ILE A 11 -1.08 -20.72 5.86
N LYS A 12 -0.01 -19.91 5.98
CA LYS A 12 0.06 -18.80 6.94
C LYS A 12 -0.10 -17.46 6.23
N ILE A 13 -1.26 -16.83 6.42
CA ILE A 13 -1.53 -15.45 6.00
C ILE A 13 -0.89 -14.47 7.00
N ARG A 14 -0.43 -13.30 6.53
CA ARG A 14 0.12 -12.27 7.41
C ARG A 14 -0.94 -11.80 8.42
N PRO A 15 -0.56 -11.58 9.71
CA PRO A 15 -1.51 -11.17 10.76
C PRO A 15 -2.33 -9.93 10.40
N VAL A 16 -1.72 -8.96 9.72
CA VAL A 16 -2.39 -7.73 9.27
C VAL A 16 -3.66 -7.98 8.45
N CYS A 17 -3.70 -9.04 7.64
CA CYS A 17 -4.85 -9.38 6.80
C CYS A 17 -6.03 -9.99 7.57
N LYS A 18 -5.86 -10.28 8.87
CA LYS A 18 -6.92 -10.73 9.78
C LYS A 18 -7.20 -9.69 10.87
N SER A 19 -6.53 -8.54 10.80
CA SER A 19 -6.62 -7.49 11.81
C SER A 19 -7.69 -6.47 11.43
N ILE A 20 -8.01 -5.58 12.38
CA ILE A 20 -8.91 -4.45 12.13
C ILE A 20 -8.40 -3.47 11.06
N PHE A 21 -7.08 -3.44 10.81
CA PHE A 21 -6.45 -2.47 9.92
C PHE A 21 -6.88 -2.61 8.46
N VAL A 22 -7.43 -3.75 8.06
CA VAL A 22 -7.96 -3.98 6.70
C VAL A 22 -9.48 -3.84 6.61
N ASN A 23 -10.15 -3.55 7.73
CA ASN A 23 -11.60 -3.38 7.76
C ASN A 23 -12.00 -2.01 7.22
N GLN A 24 -13.18 -1.96 6.61
CA GLN A 24 -13.75 -0.73 6.04
C GLN A 24 -13.87 0.39 7.07
N SER A 25 -14.29 0.09 8.31
CA SER A 25 -14.42 1.08 9.39
C SER A 25 -13.09 1.74 9.74
N TRP A 26 -11.98 1.00 9.70
CA TRP A 26 -10.64 1.55 9.94
C TRP A 26 -10.22 2.45 8.78
N ILE A 27 -10.43 2.00 7.54
CA ILE A 27 -10.08 2.74 6.32
C ILE A 27 -10.85 4.07 6.25
N GLU A 28 -12.15 4.05 6.56
CA GLU A 28 -13.00 5.24 6.58
C GLU A 28 -12.61 6.21 7.69
N ALA A 29 -12.22 5.71 8.86
CA ALA A 29 -11.77 6.55 9.96
C ALA A 29 -10.41 7.25 9.70
N LEU A 30 -9.63 6.75 8.73
CA LEU A 30 -8.42 7.41 8.24
C LEU A 30 -8.68 8.46 7.14
N TYR A 31 -9.92 8.56 6.66
CA TYR A 31 -10.27 9.58 5.67
C TYR A 31 -10.43 10.94 6.34
N LEU A 32 -9.76 11.95 5.78
CA LEU A 32 -9.92 13.35 6.18
C LEU A 32 -10.48 14.16 5.01
N SER A 33 -11.55 14.89 5.24
CA SER A 33 -12.16 15.75 4.21
C SER A 33 -11.23 16.87 3.75
N ASN A 34 -10.28 17.27 4.60
CA ASN A 34 -9.24 18.25 4.30
C ASN A 34 -7.90 17.60 3.91
N ALA A 35 -7.88 16.33 3.49
CA ALA A 35 -6.66 15.61 3.11
C ALA A 35 -5.83 16.36 2.05
N SER A 36 -6.49 17.10 1.14
CA SER A 36 -5.86 17.92 0.11
C SER A 36 -5.09 19.14 0.63
N GLN A 37 -5.25 19.50 1.91
CA GLN A 37 -4.51 20.59 2.54
C GLN A 37 -3.12 20.14 3.00
N TYR A 38 -2.86 18.83 3.02
CA TYR A 38 -1.59 18.25 3.43
C TYR A 38 -0.71 17.92 2.21
N GLY A 39 0.60 17.99 2.40
CA GLY A 39 1.58 17.64 1.37
C GLY A 39 1.65 16.14 1.11
N VAL A 40 2.29 15.75 0.00
CA VAL A 40 2.43 14.34 -0.42
C VAL A 40 3.11 13.46 0.64
N TRP A 41 4.01 14.04 1.44
CA TRP A 41 4.76 13.34 2.48
C TRP A 41 4.06 13.23 3.82
N ASP A 42 2.95 13.96 3.97
CA ASP A 42 2.11 13.82 5.15
C ASP A 42 1.32 12.52 5.06
N PHE A 43 1.41 11.69 6.09
CA PHE A 43 0.74 10.40 6.16
C PHE A 43 -0.77 10.54 5.97
N ARG A 44 -1.35 11.64 6.48
CA ARG A 44 -2.78 11.95 6.35
C ARG A 44 -3.27 12.07 4.92
N THR A 45 -2.39 12.44 3.99
CA THR A 45 -2.75 12.59 2.58
C THR A 45 -3.06 11.23 1.96
N THR A 46 -2.30 10.18 2.30
CA THR A 46 -2.40 8.89 1.60
C THR A 46 -2.84 7.71 2.47
N ALA A 47 -2.94 7.88 3.79
CA ALA A 47 -3.24 6.81 4.75
C ALA A 47 -4.45 5.97 4.32
N SER A 48 -5.63 6.57 4.16
CA SER A 48 -6.86 5.84 3.77
C SER A 48 -6.67 5.01 2.50
N SER A 49 -6.00 5.56 1.49
CA SER A 49 -5.73 4.87 0.23
C SER A 49 -4.69 3.75 0.37
N GLN A 50 -3.68 3.92 1.23
CA GLN A 50 -2.72 2.86 1.55
C GLN A 50 -3.41 1.67 2.22
N PHE A 51 -4.29 1.91 3.20
CA PHE A 51 -5.01 0.83 3.89
C PHE A 51 -6.10 0.19 3.01
N ALA A 52 -6.76 0.96 2.12
CA ALA A 52 -7.66 0.39 1.12
C ALA A 52 -6.91 -0.57 0.18
N LEU A 53 -5.72 -0.18 -0.28
CA LEU A 53 -4.88 -1.03 -1.11
C LEU A 53 -4.39 -2.27 -0.34
N LEU A 54 -3.99 -2.11 0.92
CA LEU A 54 -3.60 -3.22 1.80
C LEU A 54 -4.75 -4.22 1.98
N SER A 55 -5.98 -3.73 2.19
CA SER A 55 -7.17 -4.56 2.28
C SER A 55 -7.40 -5.37 1.00
N HIS A 56 -7.30 -4.74 -0.17
CA HIS A 56 -7.39 -5.44 -1.45
C HIS A 56 -6.27 -6.48 -1.64
N PHE A 57 -5.03 -6.17 -1.29
CA PHE A 57 -3.94 -7.16 -1.33
C PHE A 57 -4.18 -8.33 -0.40
N CYS A 58 -4.76 -8.08 0.78
CA CYS A 58 -5.16 -9.13 1.71
C CYS A 58 -6.29 -10.00 1.15
N SER A 59 -7.29 -9.43 0.48
CA SER A 59 -8.34 -10.21 -0.21
C SER A 59 -7.75 -11.07 -1.33
N ILE A 60 -6.90 -10.49 -2.19
CA ILE A 60 -6.22 -11.25 -3.26
C ILE A 60 -5.39 -12.40 -2.67
N ALA A 61 -4.68 -12.15 -1.56
CA ALA A 61 -3.92 -13.19 -0.87
C ALA A 61 -4.84 -14.30 -0.34
N GLN A 62 -5.98 -13.96 0.27
CA GLN A 62 -6.96 -14.93 0.75
C GLN A 62 -7.56 -15.77 -0.38
N ASP A 63 -7.99 -15.12 -1.47
CA ASP A 63 -8.55 -15.80 -2.64
C ASP A 63 -7.52 -16.74 -3.28
N THR A 64 -6.27 -16.29 -3.39
CA THR A 64 -5.17 -17.12 -3.89
C THR A 64 -4.98 -18.36 -3.01
N VAL A 65 -5.02 -18.21 -1.68
CA VAL A 65 -4.92 -19.33 -0.75
C VAL A 65 -6.09 -20.30 -0.92
N PHE A 66 -7.31 -19.80 -1.05
CA PHE A 66 -8.48 -20.64 -1.30
C PHE A 66 -8.34 -21.43 -2.61
N HIS A 67 -7.84 -20.79 -3.67
CA HIS A 67 -7.57 -21.48 -4.94
C HIS A 67 -6.49 -22.55 -4.80
N VAL A 68 -5.42 -22.32 -4.03
CA VAL A 68 -4.40 -23.35 -3.71
C VAL A 68 -5.02 -24.56 -3.06
N GLU A 69 -5.81 -24.34 -2.02
CA GLU A 69 -6.39 -25.42 -1.25
C GLU A 69 -7.30 -26.28 -2.14
N ASN A 70 -8.05 -25.63 -3.04
CA ASN A 70 -8.86 -26.33 -4.02
C ASN A 70 -8.01 -27.07 -5.06
N ASP A 71 -7.00 -26.45 -5.66
CA ASP A 71 -6.18 -27.08 -6.70
C ASP A 71 -5.38 -28.27 -6.14
N VAL A 72 -4.83 -28.15 -4.93
CA VAL A 72 -4.14 -29.26 -4.24
C VAL A 72 -5.12 -30.33 -3.78
N GLY A 73 -6.32 -29.94 -3.35
CA GLY A 73 -7.36 -30.89 -2.92
C GLY A 73 -8.05 -31.64 -4.06
N HIS A 74 -8.10 -31.05 -5.27
CA HIS A 74 -8.68 -31.64 -6.48
C HIS A 74 -7.64 -32.28 -7.40
N ASN A 75 -6.35 -31.99 -7.21
CA ASN A 75 -5.29 -32.83 -7.76
C ASN A 75 -5.32 -34.16 -7.00
N ASP A 76 -6.20 -35.02 -7.48
CA ASP A 76 -6.14 -36.44 -7.29
C ASP A 76 -4.71 -36.88 -7.64
N PHE A 77 -3.87 -37.13 -6.62
CA PHE A 77 -2.60 -37.85 -6.77
C PHE A 77 -2.90 -39.33 -7.11
N ILE A 78 -3.72 -39.54 -8.14
CA ILE A 78 -4.12 -40.84 -8.66
C ILE A 78 -2.98 -41.31 -9.54
N THR A 79 -2.23 -42.25 -8.98
CA THR A 79 -1.23 -42.99 -9.72
C THR A 79 -1.75 -44.39 -10.01
N THR A 80 -1.45 -44.90 -11.21
CA THR A 80 -1.74 -46.30 -11.57
C THR A 80 -0.79 -47.30 -10.90
N TYR A 81 0.19 -46.81 -10.12
CA TYR A 81 1.22 -47.58 -9.44
C TYR A 81 1.35 -47.13 -7.98
N LEU A 82 1.76 -48.04 -7.10
CA LEU A 82 2.01 -47.71 -5.69
C LEU A 82 3.25 -46.81 -5.58
N LEU A 83 3.06 -45.55 -5.18
CA LEU A 83 4.18 -44.65 -4.89
C LEU A 83 4.80 -44.95 -3.52
N THR A 84 6.11 -44.80 -3.41
CA THR A 84 6.78 -44.76 -2.11
C THR A 84 6.48 -43.45 -1.40
N ASN A 85 6.60 -43.43 -0.07
CA ASN A 85 6.47 -42.20 0.71
C ASN A 85 7.42 -41.10 0.21
N THR A 86 8.64 -41.45 -0.20
CA THR A 86 9.62 -40.48 -0.73
C THR A 86 9.18 -39.85 -2.04
N GLN A 87 8.56 -40.63 -2.95
CA GLN A 87 8.01 -40.11 -4.20
C GLN A 87 6.84 -39.16 -3.96
N ILE A 88 5.92 -39.52 -3.06
CA ILE A 88 4.79 -38.66 -2.66
C ILE A 88 5.30 -37.33 -2.10
N GLN A 89 6.26 -37.36 -1.18
CA GLN A 89 6.85 -36.14 -0.61
C GLN A 89 7.54 -35.28 -1.68
N PHE A 90 8.24 -35.90 -2.64
CA PHE A 90 8.88 -35.17 -3.72
C PHE A 90 7.85 -34.47 -4.63
N GLU A 91 6.77 -35.16 -4.97
CA GLU A 91 5.70 -34.62 -5.81
C GLU A 91 4.95 -33.47 -5.11
N VAL A 92 4.64 -33.63 -3.83
CA VAL A 92 4.03 -32.57 -3.00
C VAL A 92 4.95 -31.35 -2.89
N ASN A 93 6.24 -31.55 -2.63
CA ASN A 93 7.21 -30.47 -2.50
C ASN A 93 7.38 -29.71 -3.84
N SER A 94 7.54 -30.44 -4.94
CA SER A 94 7.66 -29.86 -6.28
C SER A 94 6.42 -29.06 -6.68
N THR A 95 5.23 -29.60 -6.39
CA THR A 95 3.96 -28.92 -6.65
C THR A 95 3.84 -27.64 -5.82
N THR A 96 4.18 -27.73 -4.53
CA THR A 96 4.17 -26.58 -3.61
C THR A 96 5.16 -25.49 -4.06
N GLU A 97 6.35 -25.86 -4.49
CA GLU A 97 7.37 -24.92 -4.96
C GLU A 97 6.97 -24.25 -6.29
N SER A 98 6.49 -25.03 -7.25
CA SER A 98 5.95 -24.52 -8.52
C SER A 98 4.80 -23.53 -8.28
N PHE A 99 3.92 -23.85 -7.33
CA PHE A 99 2.83 -22.97 -6.94
C PHE A 99 3.33 -21.65 -6.32
N LYS A 100 4.26 -21.72 -5.35
CA LYS A 100 4.85 -20.53 -4.72
C LYS A 100 5.49 -19.61 -5.77
N ASN A 101 6.24 -20.19 -6.70
CA ASN A 101 6.96 -19.45 -7.73
C ASN A 101 6.00 -18.81 -8.75
N SER A 102 5.03 -19.57 -9.25
CA SER A 102 4.03 -19.06 -10.20
C SER A 102 3.15 -17.95 -9.60
N THR A 103 2.74 -18.11 -8.35
CA THR A 103 1.94 -17.09 -7.62
C THR A 103 2.74 -15.82 -7.39
N SER A 104 3.99 -15.95 -6.92
CA SER A 104 4.86 -14.79 -6.71
C SER A 104 5.08 -14.04 -8.03
N ALA A 105 5.32 -14.77 -9.13
CA ALA A 105 5.48 -14.17 -10.45
C ALA A 105 4.21 -13.44 -10.91
N ARG A 106 3.02 -14.02 -10.71
CA ARG A 106 1.74 -13.37 -11.04
C ARG A 106 1.52 -12.08 -10.25
N ILE A 107 1.80 -12.09 -8.95
CA ILE A 107 1.66 -10.89 -8.10
C ILE A 107 2.64 -9.81 -8.56
N ILE A 108 3.91 -10.16 -8.80
CA ILE A 108 4.92 -9.20 -9.29
C ILE A 108 4.51 -8.62 -10.65
N MET A 109 4.03 -9.46 -11.57
CA MET A 109 3.52 -9.01 -12.87
C MET A 109 2.34 -8.04 -12.71
N PHE A 110 1.39 -8.35 -11.83
CA PHE A 110 0.24 -7.48 -11.55
C PHE A 110 0.67 -6.13 -10.97
N LEU A 111 1.59 -6.12 -9.99
CA LEU A 111 2.13 -4.88 -9.42
C LEU A 111 2.86 -4.03 -10.47
N ASN A 112 3.67 -4.67 -11.33
CA ASN A 112 4.35 -3.98 -12.42
C ASN A 112 3.36 -3.42 -13.45
N TYR A 113 2.31 -4.17 -13.77
CA TYR A 113 1.24 -3.70 -14.63
C TYR A 113 0.53 -2.46 -14.06
N LEU A 114 0.21 -2.45 -12.76
CA LEU A 114 -0.37 -1.28 -12.11
C LEU A 114 0.57 -0.07 -12.16
N ARG A 115 1.86 -0.27 -11.84
CA ARG A 115 2.89 0.78 -11.91
C ARG A 115 3.00 1.38 -13.31
N THR A 116 3.13 0.54 -14.33
CA THR A 116 3.20 0.96 -15.73
C THR A 116 1.90 1.66 -16.15
N THR A 117 0.74 1.13 -15.80
CA THR A 117 -0.55 1.74 -16.14
C THR A 117 -0.68 3.14 -15.54
N VAL A 118 -0.36 3.32 -14.25
CA VAL A 118 -0.41 4.64 -13.58
C VAL A 118 0.55 5.64 -14.23
N ARG A 119 1.77 5.19 -14.55
CA ARG A 119 2.82 6.04 -15.12
C ARG A 119 2.57 6.42 -16.57
N GLU A 120 2.26 5.44 -17.42
CA GLU A 120 2.16 5.63 -18.87
C GLU A 120 0.83 6.27 -19.29
N ASN A 121 -0.24 6.08 -18.51
CA ASN A 121 -1.54 6.70 -18.78
C ASN A 121 -1.72 8.06 -18.08
N TYR A 122 -0.69 8.58 -17.39
CA TYR A 122 -0.74 9.85 -16.68
C TYR A 122 -1.96 9.98 -15.76
N LEU A 123 -2.34 8.88 -15.09
CA LEU A 123 -3.53 8.85 -14.23
C LEU A 123 -3.30 9.76 -13.03
N VAL A 124 -4.04 10.86 -12.96
CA VAL A 124 -3.98 11.81 -11.85
C VAL A 124 -4.64 11.19 -10.62
N SER A 125 -3.90 11.07 -9.51
CA SER A 125 -4.45 10.63 -8.23
C SER A 125 -5.47 11.66 -7.72
N ALA A 126 -6.48 11.19 -6.97
CA ALA A 126 -7.56 12.05 -6.48
C ALA A 126 -7.07 13.23 -5.63
N LEU A 127 -5.91 13.09 -4.98
CA LEU A 127 -5.29 14.12 -4.15
C LEU A 127 -4.08 14.78 -4.82
N ASN A 128 -3.91 14.60 -6.14
CA ASN A 128 -2.85 15.23 -6.92
C ASN A 128 -1.44 14.94 -6.36
N THR A 129 -1.23 13.80 -5.71
CA THR A 129 0.08 13.43 -5.13
C THR A 129 1.13 13.07 -6.16
N ASN A 130 0.69 12.83 -7.40
CA ASN A 130 1.53 12.52 -8.56
C ASN A 130 1.48 13.57 -9.67
N PHE A 131 0.67 14.64 -9.54
CA PHE A 131 0.58 15.74 -10.50
C PHE A 131 0.33 17.08 -9.82
N ILE A 132 0.96 18.15 -10.30
CA ILE A 132 0.64 19.53 -9.89
C ILE A 132 -0.17 20.17 -11.01
N ILE A 133 -1.30 20.76 -10.65
CA ILE A 133 -2.06 21.65 -11.53
C ILE A 133 -1.74 23.07 -11.09
N ASP A 134 -0.93 23.76 -11.87
CA ASP A 134 -0.59 25.17 -11.65
C ASP A 134 -1.51 26.03 -12.51
N ILE A 135 -2.27 26.90 -11.85
CA ILE A 135 -3.19 27.83 -12.50
C ILE A 135 -2.59 29.22 -12.33
N SER A 136 -1.98 29.73 -13.41
CA SER A 136 -1.46 31.09 -13.42
C SER A 136 -2.56 32.05 -13.84
N THR A 137 -2.91 32.97 -12.93
CA THR A 137 -3.78 34.10 -13.26
C THR A 137 -2.92 35.34 -13.43
N ASP A 138 -2.58 35.68 -14.68
CA ASP A 138 -2.18 37.06 -14.96
C ASP A 138 -3.42 37.93 -14.89
N PHE A 139 -3.34 39.01 -14.11
CA PHE A 139 -4.48 39.82 -13.66
C PHE A 139 -5.36 40.46 -14.75
N ASN A 140 -5.17 40.19 -16.05
CA ASN A 140 -5.94 40.89 -17.07
C ASN A 140 -6.47 40.15 -18.32
N THR A 141 -6.09 38.94 -18.74
CA THR A 141 -6.73 38.39 -19.96
C THR A 141 -6.75 36.88 -20.18
N TRP A 142 -5.86 36.06 -19.61
CA TRP A 142 -5.79 34.63 -19.95
C TRP A 142 -5.55 33.73 -18.73
N PHE A 143 -6.26 32.60 -18.69
CA PHE A 143 -5.99 31.50 -17.77
C PHE A 143 -4.98 30.56 -18.42
N ASP A 144 -3.77 30.48 -17.85
CA ASP A 144 -2.82 29.43 -18.22
C ASP A 144 -2.88 28.32 -17.18
N THR A 145 -3.14 27.09 -17.64
CA THR A 145 -3.17 25.91 -16.78
C THR A 145 -2.05 24.99 -17.21
N LYS A 146 -1.07 24.79 -16.33
CA LYS A 146 0.05 23.88 -16.55
C LYS A 146 -0.12 22.67 -15.67
N VAL A 147 -0.02 21.49 -16.28
CA VAL A 147 -0.04 20.21 -15.57
C VAL A 147 1.37 19.65 -15.57
N PHE A 148 1.95 19.50 -14.39
CA PHE A 148 3.27 18.93 -14.20
C PHE A 148 3.13 17.57 -13.52
N SER A 149 3.85 16.55 -14.01
CA SER A 149 3.99 15.33 -13.21
C SER A 149 4.86 15.63 -11.99
N VAL A 150 4.38 15.27 -10.79
CA VAL A 150 5.21 15.33 -9.59
C VAL A 150 6.25 14.23 -9.70
N ARG A 151 7.51 14.63 -9.52
CA ARG A 151 8.60 13.68 -9.32
C ARG A 151 9.03 13.79 -7.87
N CYS A 152 8.80 12.72 -7.12
CA CYS A 152 9.38 12.54 -5.80
C CYS A 152 10.89 12.32 -6.00
N ASN A 153 11.71 13.38 -6.04
CA ASN A 153 13.16 13.24 -6.12
C ASN A 153 13.85 14.13 -5.08
N PHE A 154 14.71 13.52 -4.27
CA PHE A 154 15.51 14.17 -3.24
C PHE A 154 16.82 14.66 -3.84
N THR A 155 16.79 15.75 -4.59
CA THR A 155 17.99 16.55 -4.79
C THR A 155 17.59 18.01 -4.76
N SER A 156 17.78 18.60 -3.57
CA SER A 156 17.93 20.03 -3.30
C SER A 156 17.65 20.96 -4.48
N GLY A 157 16.48 21.61 -4.45
CA GLY A 157 16.28 22.89 -5.13
C GLY A 157 15.91 22.88 -6.61
N ASP A 158 15.97 21.75 -7.31
CA ASP A 158 15.57 21.71 -8.73
C ASP A 158 14.37 20.78 -8.96
N ILE A 159 13.25 21.38 -9.35
CA ILE A 159 12.18 20.70 -10.11
C ILE A 159 12.76 20.40 -11.50
N SER A 160 13.78 19.55 -11.58
CA SER A 160 14.36 19.11 -12.83
C SER A 160 13.68 17.81 -13.26
N SER A 161 13.01 17.91 -14.40
CA SER A 161 12.30 16.85 -15.06
C SER A 161 13.23 15.84 -15.72
N ALA A 162 14.15 15.18 -15.00
CA ALA A 162 14.83 13.98 -15.50
C ALA A 162 15.48 13.14 -14.37
N ASN A 163 14.79 12.09 -13.87
CA ASN A 163 15.33 10.74 -13.65
C ASN A 163 14.36 9.83 -12.87
N ARG A 164 14.61 8.52 -12.95
CA ARG A 164 13.64 7.42 -13.04
C ARG A 164 13.36 6.68 -11.72
N ASP A 165 13.45 7.29 -10.55
CA ASP A 165 13.40 6.54 -9.30
C ASP A 165 12.14 6.77 -8.46
N ASN A 166 11.53 5.65 -8.03
CA ASN A 166 10.41 5.58 -7.09
C ASN A 166 10.86 6.03 -5.69
N SER A 167 11.14 7.32 -5.50
CA SER A 167 11.58 7.79 -4.19
C SER A 167 10.41 7.78 -3.22
N ALA A 168 10.47 6.86 -2.26
CA ALA A 168 9.66 6.89 -1.06
C ALA A 168 10.52 7.45 0.08
N SER A 169 9.90 8.15 1.01
CA SER A 169 10.54 8.59 2.24
C SER A 169 9.67 8.21 3.44
N ALA A 170 10.24 8.24 4.64
CA ALA A 170 9.48 7.95 5.85
C ALA A 170 8.23 8.85 5.90
N ALA A 171 7.07 8.25 6.15
CA ALA A 171 5.83 9.01 6.28
C ALA A 171 5.90 9.88 7.53
N THR A 172 5.39 11.11 7.42
CA THR A 172 5.44 12.07 8.52
C THR A 172 4.06 12.62 8.84
N LEU A 173 3.87 13.06 10.07
CA LEU A 173 2.71 13.82 10.52
C LEU A 173 3.19 15.24 10.80
N ASN A 174 2.89 16.15 9.88
CA ASN A 174 3.32 17.53 10.04
C ASN A 174 2.41 18.26 11.05
N PRO A 175 2.95 19.18 11.87
CA PRO A 175 2.10 20.04 12.69
C PRO A 175 1.15 20.86 11.82
N LEU A 176 -0.06 21.14 12.33
CA LEU A 176 -0.99 22.03 11.66
C LEU A 176 -0.36 23.44 11.59
N LEU A 177 0.07 23.85 10.40
CA LEU A 177 0.61 25.19 10.19
C LEU A 177 -0.53 26.21 10.14
N ASN A 178 -0.36 27.35 10.84
CA ASN A 178 -1.23 28.51 10.77
C ASN A 178 -1.44 28.95 9.31
N ASP A 179 -2.65 29.42 9.00
CA ASP A 179 -3.21 29.63 7.65
C ASP A 179 -2.47 30.59 6.70
N SER A 180 -1.35 31.19 7.12
CA SER A 180 -0.60 32.16 6.32
C SER A 180 0.30 31.53 5.23
N MET A 181 0.41 30.20 5.15
CA MET A 181 1.26 29.48 4.17
C MET A 181 0.46 28.69 3.12
N THR A 182 -0.80 29.06 2.87
CA THR A 182 -1.70 28.34 1.94
C THR A 182 -1.19 28.22 0.51
N SER A 183 -0.32 29.13 0.04
CA SER A 183 0.33 29.03 -1.28
C SER A 183 1.51 28.04 -1.32
N GLU A 184 2.11 27.71 -0.18
CA GLU A 184 3.20 26.73 -0.07
C GLU A 184 2.70 25.31 0.26
N ARG A 185 1.48 25.16 0.80
CA ARG A 185 0.87 23.84 1.14
C ARG A 185 0.85 22.85 -0.03
N LEU A 186 0.70 23.34 -1.27
CA LEU A 186 0.73 22.53 -2.50
C LEU A 186 2.16 22.15 -2.98
N ARG A 187 3.20 22.75 -2.39
CA ARG A 187 4.59 22.66 -2.86
C ARG A 187 5.55 22.01 -1.87
N VAL A 188 5.11 21.64 -0.66
CA VAL A 188 5.98 20.98 0.32
C VAL A 188 6.19 19.53 -0.09
N PHE A 189 7.13 19.34 -1.02
CA PHE A 189 7.74 18.07 -1.37
C PHE A 189 8.89 17.71 -0.42
N GLU A 190 8.89 18.23 0.80
CA GLU A 190 9.90 17.93 1.83
C GLU A 190 9.23 17.65 3.17
N SER A 191 9.92 16.93 4.06
CA SER A 191 9.48 16.78 5.45
C SER A 191 9.62 18.13 6.17
N MET A 192 8.59 18.57 6.89
CA MET A 192 8.70 19.82 7.66
C MET A 192 9.62 19.65 8.88
N PRO A 193 10.35 20.70 9.29
CA PRO A 193 11.04 20.68 10.58
C PRO A 193 10.01 20.47 11.70
N ASN A 194 10.31 19.55 12.63
CA ASN A 194 9.43 19.08 13.72
C ASN A 194 8.27 18.15 13.31
N SER A 195 8.31 17.56 12.11
CA SER A 195 7.38 16.51 11.76
C SER A 195 7.61 15.23 12.58
N THR A 196 6.53 14.52 12.90
CA THR A 196 6.62 13.24 13.62
C THR A 196 6.65 12.10 12.61
N ILE A 197 7.65 11.22 12.68
CA ILE A 197 7.74 10.06 11.79
C ILE A 197 6.74 9.00 12.21
N VAL A 198 6.00 8.45 11.25
CA VAL A 198 5.14 7.27 11.44
C VAL A 198 5.97 6.04 11.13
N SER A 199 6.55 5.41 12.16
CA SER A 199 7.47 4.27 12.02
C SER A 199 6.91 3.18 11.11
N GLY A 200 7.73 2.65 10.20
CA GLY A 200 7.32 1.56 9.31
C GLY A 200 6.28 1.92 8.24
N PHE A 201 5.90 3.19 8.13
CA PHE A 201 5.16 3.73 6.99
C PHE A 201 6.04 4.63 6.14
N PHE A 202 5.82 4.56 4.84
CA PHE A 202 6.44 5.43 3.86
C PHE A 202 5.37 6.28 3.19
N ALA A 203 5.77 7.47 2.74
CA ALA A 203 5.01 8.28 1.83
C ALA A 203 5.70 8.28 0.46
N ALA A 204 4.90 8.41 -0.59
CA ALA A 204 5.36 8.45 -1.97
C ALA A 204 4.29 9.10 -2.85
N CYS A 205 4.63 9.37 -4.10
CA CYS A 205 3.75 9.97 -5.09
C CYS A 205 2.47 9.15 -5.36
N THR A 206 2.49 7.83 -5.07
CA THR A 206 1.29 6.98 -5.13
C THR A 206 1.15 6.14 -3.85
N PRO A 207 -0.08 5.82 -3.41
CA PRO A 207 -0.32 4.91 -2.30
C PRO A 207 0.27 3.51 -2.53
N LEU A 208 0.37 3.07 -3.80
CA LEU A 208 1.00 1.81 -4.17
C LEU A 208 2.49 1.78 -3.84
N GLU A 209 3.26 2.79 -4.28
CA GLU A 209 4.69 2.87 -3.95
C GLU A 209 4.92 3.02 -2.45
N ALA A 210 4.11 3.84 -1.80
CA ALA A 210 4.18 4.06 -0.36
C ALA A 210 3.97 2.75 0.41
N LEU A 211 2.94 1.98 0.07
CA LEU A 211 2.63 0.72 0.72
C LEU A 211 3.70 -0.34 0.45
N LEU A 212 4.21 -0.45 -0.78
CA LEU A 212 5.22 -1.45 -1.15
C LEU A 212 6.56 -1.25 -0.42
N GLN A 213 6.86 -0.01 -0.01
CA GLN A 213 8.06 0.32 0.77
C GLN A 213 7.83 0.25 2.29
N SER A 214 6.57 0.21 2.72
CA SER A 214 6.19 0.18 4.13
C SER A 214 6.42 -1.20 4.76
N THR A 215 6.93 -1.21 5.99
CA THR A 215 7.10 -2.44 6.79
C THR A 215 5.85 -2.76 7.63
N LEU A 216 5.02 -1.74 7.88
CA LEU A 216 3.79 -1.80 8.70
C LEU A 216 4.04 -2.04 10.20
N ASP A 217 5.27 -1.82 10.68
CA ASP A 217 5.65 -2.10 12.08
C ASP A 217 4.82 -1.27 13.09
N CYS A 218 4.45 -0.04 12.74
CA CYS A 218 3.57 0.82 13.55
C CYS A 218 2.27 0.13 13.98
N LEU A 219 1.72 -0.76 13.16
CA LEU A 219 0.48 -1.47 13.44
C LEU A 219 0.57 -2.44 14.62
N TYR A 220 1.79 -2.78 15.03
CA TYR A 220 2.07 -3.68 16.13
C TYR A 220 2.61 -2.94 17.37
N GLU A 221 2.72 -1.61 17.31
CA GLU A 221 3.20 -0.78 18.39
C GLU A 221 2.07 0.11 18.94
N ILE A 222 1.65 -0.13 20.19
CA ILE A 222 0.56 0.63 20.84
C ILE A 222 0.80 2.14 20.77
N LYS A 223 2.04 2.60 20.99
CA LYS A 223 2.40 4.02 20.92
C LYS A 223 2.18 4.61 19.52
N CYS A 224 2.45 3.83 18.47
CA CYS A 224 2.26 4.31 17.11
C CYS A 224 0.79 4.29 16.71
N VAL A 225 0.03 3.26 17.10
CA VAL A 225 -1.43 3.25 16.90
C VAL A 225 -2.11 4.41 17.65
N GLN A 226 -1.64 4.76 18.85
CA GLN A 226 -2.09 5.94 19.59
C GLN A 226 -1.76 7.24 18.84
N LEU A 227 -0.54 7.37 18.31
CA LEU A 227 -0.15 8.50 17.46
C LEU A 227 -1.10 8.65 16.26
N LEU A 228 -1.52 7.55 15.62
CA LEU A 228 -2.53 7.61 14.57
C LEU A 228 -3.86 8.15 15.10
N SER A 229 -4.32 7.68 16.27
CA SER A 229 -5.57 8.16 16.89
C SER A 229 -5.57 9.66 17.19
N ASP A 230 -4.41 10.23 17.54
CA ASP A 230 -4.25 11.66 17.81
C ASP A 230 -4.43 12.51 16.54
N TYR A 231 -4.03 12.00 15.38
CA TYR A 231 -4.09 12.71 14.09
C TYR A 231 -5.30 12.34 13.23
N PHE A 232 -5.99 11.24 13.56
CA PHE A 232 -7.24 10.80 12.93
C PHE A 232 -8.32 10.60 14.00
N PRO A 233 -9.02 11.67 14.42
CA PRO A 233 -9.96 11.62 15.55
C PRO A 233 -11.08 10.59 15.39
N ALA A 234 -11.47 10.26 14.15
CA ALA A 234 -12.48 9.26 13.85
C ALA A 234 -12.06 7.83 14.27
N LEU A 235 -10.76 7.55 14.41
CA LEU A 235 -10.27 6.26 14.92
C LEU A 235 -10.73 5.98 16.36
N ASN A 236 -10.99 7.01 17.16
CA ASN A 236 -11.51 6.85 18.52
C ASN A 236 -12.90 6.21 18.55
N HIS A 237 -13.63 6.21 17.43
CA HIS A 237 -14.94 5.58 17.28
C HIS A 237 -14.88 4.18 16.67
N VAL A 238 -13.70 3.74 16.22
CA VAL A 238 -13.46 2.39 15.73
C VAL A 238 -13.13 1.52 16.92
N CYS A 239 -13.87 0.42 17.11
CA CYS A 239 -13.59 -0.52 18.20
C CYS A 239 -12.31 -1.31 17.90
N VAL A 240 -11.15 -0.77 18.28
CA VAL A 240 -9.85 -1.44 18.14
C VAL A 240 -9.72 -2.48 19.25
N THR A 241 -10.08 -3.74 18.98
CA THR A 241 -9.59 -4.86 19.80
C THR A 241 -8.12 -5.08 19.46
N LEU A 242 -7.22 -4.54 20.29
CA LEU A 242 -5.79 -4.83 20.23
C LEU A 242 -5.58 -6.32 20.61
N PHE A 243 -4.93 -7.08 19.73
CA PHE A 243 -4.51 -8.47 19.97
C PHE A 243 -3.13 -8.52 20.62
#